data_AF-A0A934V4X2-F1
#
_entry.id   AF-A0A934V4X2-F1
#
_cell.length_a   1.000
_cell.length_b   1.000
_cell.length_c   1.000
_cell.angle_alpha   90.00
_cell.angle_beta   90.00
_cell.angle_gamma   90.00
#
_symmetry.space_group_name_H-M   'P 1'
#
loop_
_entity.id
_entity.type
_entity.pdbx_description
1 polymer ?
#
loop_
_entity_poly.entity_id
_entity_poly.type
_entity_poly.pdbx_seq_one_letter_code
_entity_poly.pdbx_strand_id
1 'polypeptide(L)'
;MFRRPLGALLAALLTFALVNAAPASAAPAVDLAGTVALSNCSGSIVHLAGTPATAPALVLSNGHCLEEGFPAPGEVIVDQPSQRSFTLLAGDGAELGTVPATKLLYATMTGTDASVYQLGLSYAELERTHGVTALELAEQRPSAGSDITVASGYWKQTYSCSVDGFVHELHEGDYVWDDSIRYTPECETIGGTSGSPIVDVATGEVVGVNNTGNENGERCTMNNPCEVAGDGAVTVREGINYGQQTYDLYGCLTAGNEIELGRPACELPQPA
;
A
#
# COMPACT_ATOMS: atom_id res chain seq x y z
N MET A 1 -34.48 83.58 8.15
CA MET A 1 -35.34 82.48 7.64
C MET A 1 -34.46 81.28 7.36
N PHE A 2 -34.78 80.13 7.98
CA PHE A 2 -34.47 78.73 7.62
C PHE A 2 -33.08 78.41 7.04
N ARG A 3 -32.29 77.40 7.46
CA ARG A 3 -32.50 76.17 8.23
C ARG A 3 -31.07 75.61 8.44
N ARG A 4 -30.79 75.01 9.60
CA ARG A 4 -29.65 74.06 9.75
C ARG A 4 -29.89 72.84 8.83
N PRO A 5 -28.82 72.11 8.47
CA PRO A 5 -28.78 70.76 9.03
C PRO A 5 -27.44 70.39 9.67
N LEU A 6 -27.58 69.55 10.71
CA LEU A 6 -26.56 68.67 11.26
C LEU A 6 -26.03 67.73 10.17
N GLY A 7 -24.71 67.65 10.04
CA GLY A 7 -24.02 66.55 9.36
C GLY A 7 -23.20 65.78 10.39
N ALA A 8 -23.68 64.62 10.82
CA ALA A 8 -22.96 63.70 11.67
C ALA A 8 -21.89 62.96 10.84
N LEU A 9 -20.62 63.09 11.20
CA LEU A 9 -19.56 62.21 10.72
C LEU A 9 -19.66 60.88 11.49
N LEU A 10 -20.21 59.85 10.86
CA LEU A 10 -19.98 58.45 11.27
C LEU A 10 -18.62 58.02 10.71
N ALA A 11 -17.64 57.85 11.58
CA ALA A 11 -16.42 57.12 11.25
C ALA A 11 -16.74 55.62 11.29
N ALA A 12 -16.77 54.96 10.13
CA ALA A 12 -16.88 53.52 10.03
C ALA A 12 -15.52 52.88 10.39
N LEU A 13 -15.42 52.31 11.58
CA LEU A 13 -14.34 51.43 11.99
C LEU A 13 -14.53 50.06 11.33
N LEU A 14 -13.82 49.83 10.22
CA LEU A 14 -13.66 48.50 9.63
C LEU A 14 -12.62 47.73 10.45
N THR A 15 -13.08 46.97 11.44
CA THR A 15 -12.26 45.96 12.10
C THR A 15 -12.07 44.79 11.14
N PHE A 16 -10.93 44.75 10.44
CA PHE A 16 -10.47 43.55 9.75
C PHE A 16 -10.19 42.48 10.80
N ALA A 17 -11.12 41.53 10.96
CA ALA A 17 -10.84 40.29 11.66
C ALA A 17 -9.88 39.48 10.78
N LEU A 18 -8.58 39.57 11.08
CA LEU A 18 -7.58 38.65 10.57
C LEU A 18 -7.91 37.27 11.16
N VAL A 19 -8.57 36.43 10.36
CA VAL A 19 -8.74 35.02 10.66
C VAL A 19 -7.35 34.40 10.59
N ASN A 20 -6.70 34.26 11.75
CA ASN A 20 -5.48 33.48 11.88
C ASN A 20 -5.86 32.00 11.64
N ALA A 21 -5.85 31.57 10.38
CA ALA A 21 -5.83 30.15 10.06
C ALA A 21 -4.56 29.58 10.72
N ALA A 22 -4.74 28.60 11.61
CA ALA A 22 -3.61 27.86 12.15
C ALA A 22 -2.82 27.27 10.97
N PRO A 23 -1.47 27.27 11.00
CA PRO A 23 -0.71 26.59 9.97
C PRO A 23 -1.16 25.13 9.94
N ALA A 24 -1.56 24.65 8.76
CA ALA A 24 -1.80 23.23 8.56
C ALA A 24 -0.49 22.52 8.92
N SER A 25 -0.52 21.68 9.96
CA SER A 25 0.60 20.78 10.23
C SER A 25 0.70 19.87 9.02
N ALA A 26 1.79 19.98 8.26
CA ALA A 26 2.09 18.99 7.25
C ALA A 26 2.17 17.63 7.95
N ALA A 27 1.54 16.61 7.37
CA ALA A 27 1.76 15.24 7.81
C ALA A 27 3.27 14.95 7.75
N PRO A 28 3.82 14.18 8.71
CA PRO A 28 5.21 13.76 8.64
C PRO A 28 5.45 13.02 7.32
N ALA A 29 6.61 13.24 6.71
CA ALA A 29 6.97 12.53 5.49
C ALA A 29 7.05 11.02 5.78
N VAL A 30 6.47 10.20 4.89
CA VAL A 30 6.58 8.74 4.95
C VAL A 30 8.05 8.35 4.76
N ASP A 31 8.58 7.55 5.67
CA ASP A 31 9.95 7.03 5.65
C ASP A 31 9.96 5.50 5.39
N LEU A 32 11.09 4.83 5.63
CA LEU A 32 11.25 3.39 5.39
C LEU A 32 10.93 2.52 6.63
N ALA A 33 10.45 3.11 7.73
CA ALA A 33 10.22 2.37 8.97
C ALA A 33 9.14 1.30 8.74
N GLY A 34 9.39 0.08 9.22
CA GLY A 34 8.47 -1.04 9.02
C GLY A 34 8.53 -1.66 7.63
N THR A 35 9.37 -1.17 6.71
CA THR A 35 9.63 -1.86 5.44
C THR A 35 10.62 -3.01 5.62
N VAL A 36 10.58 -3.97 4.70
CA VAL A 36 11.56 -5.03 4.58
C VAL A 36 12.15 -5.13 3.18
N ALA A 37 13.41 -5.51 3.10
CA ALA A 37 14.09 -5.87 1.85
C ALA A 37 14.13 -7.39 1.67
N LEU A 38 13.80 -7.84 0.45
CA LEU A 38 13.96 -9.21 -0.04
C LEU A 38 15.13 -9.24 -1.06
N SER A 39 15.36 -10.36 -1.75
CA SER A 39 16.46 -10.51 -2.72
C SER A 39 16.32 -9.68 -4.00
N ASN A 40 15.07 -9.45 -4.44
CA ASN A 40 14.72 -8.68 -5.64
C ASN A 40 13.31 -8.05 -5.54
N CYS A 41 12.79 -7.95 -4.32
CA CYS A 41 11.49 -7.38 -3.99
C CYS A 41 11.59 -6.63 -2.65
N SER A 42 10.53 -5.90 -2.34
CA SER A 42 10.30 -5.21 -1.09
C SER A 42 9.11 -5.83 -0.34
N GLY A 43 8.88 -5.37 0.88
CA GLY A 43 7.76 -5.78 1.70
C GLY A 43 7.54 -4.81 2.85
N SER A 44 6.56 -5.10 3.69
CA SER A 44 6.32 -4.35 4.93
C SER A 44 5.82 -5.24 6.06
N ILE A 45 6.19 -4.89 7.29
CA ILE A 45 5.53 -5.43 8.47
C ILE A 45 4.19 -4.71 8.61
N VAL A 46 3.08 -5.46 8.57
CA VAL A 46 1.73 -4.89 8.60
C VAL A 46 0.88 -5.46 9.72
N HIS A 47 -0.17 -4.74 10.12
CA HIS A 47 -1.22 -5.23 11.02
C HIS A 47 -2.60 -4.67 10.65
N LEU A 48 -3.65 -5.32 11.13
CA LEU A 48 -5.00 -4.77 11.10
C LEU A 48 -5.23 -3.86 12.31
N ALA A 49 -6.14 -2.91 12.18
CA ALA A 49 -6.63 -2.11 13.29
C ALA A 49 -7.11 -3.01 14.44
N GLY A 50 -6.65 -2.73 15.66
CA GLY A 50 -7.02 -3.49 16.86
C GLY A 50 -6.36 -4.86 17.02
N THR A 51 -5.44 -5.27 16.15
CA THR A 51 -4.65 -6.49 16.35
C THR A 51 -3.81 -6.40 17.64
N PRO A 52 -3.87 -7.40 18.54
CA PRO A 52 -3.08 -7.38 19.77
C PRO A 52 -1.58 -7.40 19.50
N ALA A 53 -0.79 -6.64 20.26
CA ALA A 53 0.67 -6.63 20.12
C ALA A 53 1.33 -8.00 20.38
N THR A 54 0.63 -8.93 21.03
CA THR A 54 1.08 -10.31 21.25
C THR A 54 0.83 -11.25 20.07
N ALA A 55 0.09 -10.81 19.04
CA ALA A 55 -0.12 -11.61 17.84
C ALA A 55 1.19 -11.74 17.04
N PRO A 56 1.41 -12.87 16.34
CA PRO A 56 2.52 -13.00 15.40
C PRO A 56 2.52 -11.89 14.36
N ALA A 57 3.65 -11.27 14.10
CA ALA A 57 3.73 -10.19 13.12
C ALA A 57 3.60 -10.72 11.68
N LEU A 58 3.05 -9.88 10.79
CA LEU A 58 2.86 -10.24 9.38
C LEU A 58 3.80 -9.44 8.49
N VAL A 59 4.31 -10.09 7.44
CA VAL A 59 4.96 -9.43 6.31
C VAL A 59 4.05 -9.49 5.09
N LEU A 60 3.77 -8.34 4.48
CA LEU A 60 3.09 -8.22 3.20
C LEU A 60 4.11 -7.98 2.08
N SER A 61 3.92 -8.67 0.95
CA SER A 61 4.61 -8.46 -0.32
C SER A 61 3.69 -8.89 -1.48
N ASN A 62 4.20 -9.03 -2.71
CA ASN A 62 3.44 -9.58 -3.83
C ASN A 62 3.52 -11.12 -3.88
N GLY A 63 2.54 -11.74 -4.51
CA GLY A 63 2.56 -13.17 -4.87
C GLY A 63 3.62 -13.47 -5.94
N HIS A 64 3.91 -12.57 -6.86
CA HIS A 64 5.03 -12.76 -7.79
C HIS A 64 6.41 -12.70 -7.10
N CYS A 65 6.49 -12.22 -5.85
CA CYS A 65 7.73 -12.12 -5.10
C CYS A 65 8.11 -13.41 -4.35
N LEU A 66 7.38 -14.53 -4.48
CA LEU A 66 7.71 -15.80 -3.83
C LEU A 66 9.11 -16.33 -4.24
N GLU A 67 9.80 -17.06 -3.34
CA GLU A 67 11.12 -17.64 -3.62
C GLU A 67 11.04 -18.86 -4.56
N GLU A 68 9.89 -19.53 -4.54
CA GLU A 68 9.59 -20.74 -5.29
C GLU A 68 9.16 -20.47 -6.75
N GLY A 69 8.98 -19.19 -7.11
CA GLY A 69 8.50 -18.74 -8.42
C GLY A 69 7.07 -18.23 -8.38
N PHE A 70 6.59 -17.77 -9.54
CA PHE A 70 5.24 -17.19 -9.65
C PHE A 70 4.17 -18.27 -9.44
N PRO A 71 3.15 -18.02 -8.60
CA PRO A 71 1.92 -18.81 -8.61
C PRO A 71 1.36 -18.89 -10.03
N ALA A 72 0.88 -20.06 -10.43
CA ALA A 72 0.22 -20.20 -11.73
C ALA A 72 -1.06 -19.32 -11.78
N PRO A 73 -1.50 -18.89 -12.97
CA PRO A 73 -2.80 -18.23 -13.11
C PRO A 73 -3.92 -19.09 -12.51
N GLY A 74 -4.72 -18.49 -11.61
CA GLY A 74 -5.77 -19.18 -10.85
C GLY A 74 -5.28 -19.88 -9.57
N GLU A 75 -3.98 -19.89 -9.27
CA GLU A 75 -3.43 -20.55 -8.10
C GLU A 75 -3.52 -19.68 -6.84
N VAL A 76 -3.92 -20.32 -5.75
CA VAL A 76 -3.95 -19.74 -4.40
C VAL A 76 -3.22 -20.70 -3.47
N ILE A 77 -2.15 -20.21 -2.85
CA ILE A 77 -1.31 -20.98 -1.93
C ILE A 77 -1.65 -20.55 -0.50
N VAL A 78 -1.94 -21.51 0.38
CA VAL A 78 -2.28 -21.24 1.79
C VAL A 78 -1.55 -22.17 2.75
N ASP A 79 -1.30 -21.66 3.95
CA ASP A 79 -0.82 -22.41 5.12
C ASP A 79 0.40 -23.31 4.84
N GLN A 80 1.41 -22.75 4.17
CA GLN A 80 2.67 -23.46 3.90
C GLN A 80 3.75 -23.09 4.92
N PRO A 81 4.52 -24.05 5.46
CA PRO A 81 5.72 -23.74 6.22
C PRO A 81 6.68 -22.90 5.40
N SER A 82 7.27 -21.88 6.01
CA SER A 82 8.28 -21.04 5.34
C SER A 82 9.45 -20.79 6.28
N GLN A 83 10.64 -20.64 5.69
CA GLN A 83 11.85 -20.19 6.38
C GLN A 83 12.39 -18.90 5.72
N ARG A 84 11.55 -18.25 4.91
CA ARG A 84 11.92 -17.01 4.22
C ARG A 84 12.35 -15.97 5.24
N SER A 85 13.42 -15.26 4.93
CA SER A 85 14.00 -14.24 5.81
C SER A 85 13.90 -12.87 5.19
N PHE A 86 13.59 -11.87 6.02
CA PHE A 86 13.36 -10.50 5.60
C PHE A 86 14.32 -9.55 6.30
N THR A 87 14.99 -8.67 5.56
CA THR A 87 15.86 -7.66 6.15
C THR A 87 15.02 -6.46 6.58
N LEU A 88 14.93 -6.21 7.88
CA LEU A 88 14.12 -5.15 8.47
C LEU A 88 14.86 -3.81 8.42
N LEU A 89 14.15 -2.75 8.07
CA LEU A 89 14.72 -1.41 7.94
C LEU A 89 14.21 -0.43 8.99
N ALA A 90 15.11 0.48 9.38
CA ALA A 90 14.77 1.72 10.06
C ALA A 90 14.24 2.77 9.06
N GLY A 91 13.69 3.87 9.59
CA GLY A 91 13.17 4.98 8.78
C GLY A 91 14.16 5.57 7.78
N ASP A 92 15.44 5.59 8.12
CA ASP A 92 16.53 6.08 7.27
C ASP A 92 17.11 5.01 6.31
N GLY A 93 16.56 3.79 6.31
CA GLY A 93 17.02 2.67 5.51
C GLY A 93 18.18 1.87 6.13
N ALA A 94 18.61 2.20 7.35
CA ALA A 94 19.57 1.37 8.07
C ALA A 94 18.96 -0.03 8.35
N GLU A 95 19.79 -1.07 8.23
CA GLU A 95 19.35 -2.44 8.49
C GLU A 95 19.33 -2.70 10.00
N LEU A 96 18.18 -3.16 10.51
CA LEU A 96 17.95 -3.47 11.92
C LEU A 96 18.13 -4.95 12.24
N GLY A 97 18.39 -5.76 11.21
CA GLY A 97 18.58 -7.20 11.30
C GLY A 97 17.65 -7.96 10.35
N THR A 98 17.60 -9.28 10.54
CA THR A 98 16.80 -10.18 9.71
C THR A 98 15.77 -10.90 10.56
N VAL A 99 14.55 -10.97 10.07
CA VAL A 99 13.43 -11.68 10.74
C VAL A 99 12.94 -12.83 9.87
N PRO A 100 12.86 -14.06 10.41
CA PRO A 100 12.37 -15.21 9.65
C PRO A 100 10.84 -15.33 9.74
N ALA A 101 10.22 -15.66 8.62
CA ALA A 101 8.90 -16.28 8.59
C ALA A 101 8.94 -17.69 9.18
N THR A 102 7.80 -18.10 9.72
CA THR A 102 7.50 -19.49 10.06
C THR A 102 6.51 -20.10 9.07
N LYS A 103 5.72 -19.24 8.42
CA LYS A 103 4.60 -19.66 7.57
C LYS A 103 4.34 -18.64 6.44
N LEU A 104 4.06 -19.13 5.24
CA LEU A 104 3.34 -18.39 4.21
C LEU A 104 1.84 -18.63 4.45
N LEU A 105 1.13 -17.61 4.93
CA LEU A 105 -0.30 -17.70 5.19
C LEU A 105 -1.09 -17.76 3.89
N TYR A 106 -0.72 -16.90 2.94
CA TYR A 106 -1.45 -16.70 1.69
C TYR A 106 -0.51 -16.20 0.60
N ALA A 107 -0.67 -16.69 -0.63
CA ALA A 107 -0.14 -16.04 -1.81
C ALA A 107 -1.00 -16.31 -3.05
N THR A 108 -1.14 -15.30 -3.92
CA THR A 108 -1.76 -15.43 -5.24
C THR A 108 -1.30 -14.32 -6.19
N MET A 109 -1.45 -14.57 -7.48
CA MET A 109 -1.44 -13.57 -8.56
C MET A 109 -2.77 -13.53 -9.32
N THR A 110 -3.85 -14.05 -8.72
CA THR A 110 -5.19 -14.13 -9.34
C THR A 110 -6.08 -13.07 -8.72
N GLY A 111 -6.63 -12.13 -9.49
CA GLY A 111 -7.50 -11.05 -9.00
C GLY A 111 -6.79 -10.00 -8.12
N THR A 112 -5.72 -10.39 -7.44
CA THR A 112 -4.76 -9.53 -6.75
C THR A 112 -3.36 -10.13 -6.87
N ASP A 113 -2.36 -9.40 -6.43
CA ASP A 113 -0.98 -9.85 -6.38
C ASP A 113 -0.43 -9.63 -4.97
N ALA A 114 -0.55 -10.64 -4.12
CA ALA A 114 -0.24 -10.52 -2.72
C ALA A 114 0.38 -11.80 -2.17
N SER A 115 1.32 -11.64 -1.24
CA SER A 115 1.78 -12.69 -0.34
C SER A 115 1.81 -12.16 1.09
N VAL A 116 1.35 -12.99 2.03
CA VAL A 116 1.32 -12.69 3.46
C VAL A 116 2.08 -13.78 4.19
N TYR A 117 3.14 -13.39 4.87
CA TYR A 117 3.94 -14.26 5.71
C TYR A 117 3.69 -13.98 7.18
N GLN A 118 3.65 -15.03 7.99
CA GLN A 118 3.65 -14.93 9.45
C GLN A 118 5.09 -15.08 9.95
N LEU A 119 5.53 -14.15 10.80
CA LEU A 119 6.83 -14.18 11.46
C LEU A 119 6.81 -15.06 12.71
N GLY A 120 8.00 -15.54 13.10
CA GLY A 120 8.21 -16.19 14.40
C GLY A 120 8.21 -15.24 15.59
N LEU A 121 8.10 -13.93 15.36
CA LEU A 121 8.08 -12.86 16.36
C LEU A 121 6.70 -12.22 16.40
N SER A 122 6.24 -11.87 17.60
CA SER A 122 5.08 -10.99 17.78
C SER A 122 5.44 -9.52 17.52
N TYR A 123 4.43 -8.66 17.34
CA TYR A 123 4.65 -7.22 17.20
C TYR A 123 5.38 -6.62 18.41
N ALA A 124 5.02 -7.03 19.63
CA ALA A 124 5.67 -6.58 20.86
C ALA A 124 7.15 -7.01 20.92
N GLU A 125 7.48 -8.19 20.38
CA GLU A 125 8.86 -8.67 20.31
C GLU A 125 9.68 -7.95 19.23
N LEU A 126 9.07 -7.65 18.08
CA LEU A 126 9.68 -6.82 17.04
C LEU A 126 10.02 -5.43 17.58
N GLU A 127 9.06 -4.76 18.22
CA GLU A 127 9.29 -3.44 18.79
C GLU A 127 10.37 -3.47 19.88
N ARG A 128 10.30 -4.44 20.80
CA ARG A 128 11.29 -4.57 21.88
C ARG A 128 12.70 -4.87 21.37
N THR A 129 12.83 -5.65 20.30
CA THR A 129 14.13 -6.18 19.85
C THR A 129 14.76 -5.30 18.77
N HIS A 130 13.95 -4.71 17.90
CA HIS A 130 14.40 -3.93 16.74
C HIS A 130 13.94 -2.47 16.77
N GLY A 131 13.02 -2.08 17.66
CA GLY A 131 12.49 -0.72 17.70
C GLY A 131 11.59 -0.37 16.51
N VAL A 132 10.98 -1.38 15.88
CA VAL A 132 10.10 -1.21 14.72
C VAL A 132 8.65 -1.45 15.12
N THR A 133 7.80 -0.50 14.74
CA THR A 133 6.34 -0.64 14.77
C THR A 133 5.85 -1.08 13.40
N ALA A 134 4.88 -1.99 13.38
CA ALA A 134 4.23 -2.40 12.13
C ALA A 134 3.36 -1.27 11.56
N LEU A 135 3.18 -1.29 10.24
CA LEU A 135 2.30 -0.35 9.54
C LEU A 135 0.85 -0.85 9.61
N GLU A 136 -0.09 0.04 9.90
CA GLU A 136 -1.51 -0.30 9.91
C GLU A 136 -2.02 -0.40 8.46
N LEU A 137 -2.77 -1.46 8.13
CA LEU A 137 -3.46 -1.57 6.84
C LEU A 137 -4.70 -0.67 6.85
N ALA A 138 -4.98 0.02 5.76
CA ALA A 138 -6.23 0.77 5.62
C ALA A 138 -7.43 -0.18 5.54
N GLU A 139 -8.48 0.10 6.33
CA GLU A 139 -9.74 -0.66 6.31
C GLU A 139 -10.54 -0.49 5.02
N GLN A 140 -10.21 0.54 4.23
CA GLN A 140 -10.97 0.94 3.06
C GLN A 140 -10.05 1.19 1.87
N ARG A 141 -10.62 0.99 0.69
CA ARG A 141 -10.06 1.44 -0.60
C ARG A 141 -9.68 2.92 -0.56
N PRO A 142 -8.50 3.31 -1.09
CA PRO A 142 -8.11 4.71 -1.15
C PRO A 142 -9.03 5.51 -2.09
N SER A 143 -8.91 6.83 -2.06
CA SER A 143 -9.60 7.73 -2.98
C SER A 143 -8.70 8.15 -4.14
N ALA A 144 -9.29 8.36 -5.32
CA ALA A 144 -8.56 9.04 -6.40
C ALA A 144 -8.17 10.45 -5.95
N GLY A 145 -6.93 10.85 -6.23
CA GLY A 145 -6.30 12.07 -5.76
C GLY A 145 -5.67 11.99 -4.37
N SER A 146 -5.74 10.86 -3.65
CA SER A 146 -4.97 10.66 -2.42
C SER A 146 -3.48 10.76 -2.72
N ASP A 147 -2.75 11.52 -1.91
CA ASP A 147 -1.29 11.53 -1.92
C ASP A 147 -0.76 10.25 -1.28
N ILE A 148 0.15 9.58 -1.96
CA ILE A 148 0.72 8.30 -1.54
C ILE A 148 2.25 8.33 -1.60
N THR A 149 2.87 7.46 -0.82
CA THR A 149 4.29 7.16 -0.93
C THR A 149 4.50 5.65 -1.03
N VAL A 150 5.23 5.22 -2.06
CA VAL A 150 5.72 3.84 -2.17
C VAL A 150 7.07 3.75 -1.49
N ALA A 151 7.19 2.93 -0.43
CA ALA A 151 8.41 2.82 0.37
C ALA A 151 9.16 1.51 0.06
N SER A 152 10.15 1.57 -0.82
CA SER A 152 10.90 0.39 -1.27
C SER A 152 12.01 0.01 -0.31
N GLY A 153 11.83 -1.13 0.37
CA GLY A 153 12.85 -1.71 1.22
C GLY A 153 14.07 -2.20 0.43
N TYR A 154 13.88 -2.81 -0.74
CA TYR A 154 14.99 -3.30 -1.56
C TYR A 154 15.95 -2.19 -1.98
N TRP A 155 15.39 -1.10 -2.51
CA TRP A 155 16.17 0.04 -2.97
C TRP A 155 16.51 1.04 -1.85
N LYS A 156 15.90 0.89 -0.68
CA LYS A 156 15.98 1.83 0.45
C LYS A 156 15.63 3.25 0.01
N GLN A 157 14.52 3.36 -0.73
CA GLN A 157 14.09 4.58 -1.39
C GLN A 157 12.57 4.71 -1.36
N THR A 158 12.09 5.95 -1.21
CA THR A 158 10.67 6.30 -1.30
C THR A 158 10.35 6.97 -2.64
N TYR A 159 9.12 6.78 -3.11
CA TYR A 159 8.58 7.38 -4.34
C TYR A 159 7.25 8.06 -3.98
N SER A 160 7.18 9.38 -4.10
CA SER A 160 5.99 10.16 -3.72
C SER A 160 5.20 10.55 -4.96
N CYS A 161 3.90 10.27 -4.94
CA CYS A 161 2.99 10.49 -6.06
C CYS A 161 1.53 10.55 -5.54
N SER A 162 0.55 10.44 -6.43
CA SER A 162 -0.87 10.36 -6.03
C SER A 162 -1.57 9.19 -6.74
N VAL A 163 -2.72 8.80 -6.22
CA VAL A 163 -3.63 7.85 -6.90
C VAL A 163 -4.33 8.57 -8.04
N ASP A 164 -4.04 8.23 -9.30
CA ASP A 164 -4.76 8.78 -10.45
C ASP A 164 -6.17 8.20 -10.56
N GLY A 165 -6.30 6.90 -10.29
CA GLY A 165 -7.57 6.20 -10.35
C GLY A 165 -7.39 4.70 -10.17
N PHE A 166 -8.36 3.95 -10.68
CA PHE A 166 -8.43 2.52 -10.49
C PHE A 166 -8.77 1.82 -11.81
N VAL A 167 -8.10 0.70 -12.04
CA VAL A 167 -8.23 -0.09 -13.26
C VAL A 167 -9.19 -1.24 -12.98
N HIS A 168 -10.24 -1.38 -13.77
CA HIS A 168 -11.22 -2.44 -13.58
C HIS A 168 -10.57 -3.83 -13.62
N GLU A 169 -9.86 -4.14 -14.70
CA GLU A 169 -8.98 -5.30 -14.83
C GLU A 169 -7.61 -4.85 -15.39
N LEU A 170 -6.52 -5.18 -14.70
CA LEU A 170 -5.15 -4.98 -15.14
C LEU A 170 -4.60 -6.33 -15.63
N HIS A 171 -4.33 -6.42 -16.93
CA HIS A 171 -3.88 -7.66 -17.57
C HIS A 171 -2.38 -7.62 -17.82
N GLU A 172 -1.65 -8.63 -17.38
CA GLU A 172 -0.21 -8.79 -17.58
C GLU A 172 0.16 -10.23 -17.89
N GLY A 173 0.52 -10.51 -19.16
CA GLY A 173 0.74 -11.88 -19.61
C GLY A 173 -0.54 -12.70 -19.45
N ASP A 174 -0.47 -13.75 -18.62
CA ASP A 174 -1.60 -14.63 -18.30
C ASP A 174 -2.34 -14.22 -17.00
N TYR A 175 -1.91 -13.15 -16.34
CA TYR A 175 -2.48 -12.68 -15.08
C TYR A 175 -3.51 -11.57 -15.30
N VAL A 176 -4.55 -11.60 -14.48
CA VAL A 176 -5.58 -10.57 -14.39
C VAL A 176 -5.71 -10.18 -12.93
N TRP A 177 -5.58 -8.90 -12.66
CA TRP A 177 -5.82 -8.30 -11.35
C TRP A 177 -6.97 -7.31 -11.41
N ASP A 178 -7.78 -7.28 -10.38
CA ASP A 178 -8.99 -6.49 -10.31
C ASP A 178 -8.77 -5.22 -9.48
N ASP A 179 -9.46 -4.15 -9.86
CA ASP A 179 -9.48 -2.87 -9.13
C ASP A 179 -8.08 -2.34 -8.73
N SER A 180 -7.10 -2.48 -9.63
CA SER A 180 -5.72 -2.09 -9.35
C SER A 180 -5.58 -0.57 -9.22
N ILE A 181 -4.76 -0.13 -8.27
CA ILE A 181 -4.42 1.28 -8.07
C ILE A 181 -3.56 1.75 -9.24
N ARG A 182 -3.97 2.81 -9.95
CA ARG A 182 -3.14 3.48 -10.95
C ARG A 182 -2.51 4.72 -10.35
N TYR A 183 -1.21 4.89 -10.51
CA TYR A 183 -0.50 6.07 -10.03
C TYR A 183 -0.50 7.19 -11.06
N THR A 184 -0.22 8.40 -10.58
CA THR A 184 0.21 9.50 -11.44
C THR A 184 1.62 9.24 -12.01
N PRO A 185 2.01 9.87 -13.14
CA PRO A 185 3.27 9.58 -13.82
C PRO A 185 4.54 9.84 -13.00
N GLU A 186 4.46 10.65 -11.94
CA GLU A 186 5.60 10.94 -11.05
C GLU A 186 6.03 9.72 -10.22
N CYS A 187 5.17 8.71 -10.12
CA CYS A 187 5.48 7.46 -9.42
C CYS A 187 6.34 6.55 -10.30
N GLU A 188 7.62 6.88 -10.46
CA GLU A 188 8.59 6.15 -11.29
C GLU A 188 9.16 4.92 -10.55
N THR A 189 8.30 4.05 -10.04
CA THR A 189 8.71 2.78 -9.43
C THR A 189 9.37 1.87 -10.47
N ILE A 190 10.38 1.10 -10.04
CA ILE A 190 11.20 0.25 -10.93
C ILE A 190 11.23 -1.20 -10.42
N GLY A 191 11.70 -2.15 -11.24
CA GLY A 191 11.95 -3.52 -10.77
C GLY A 191 12.71 -3.56 -9.44
N GLY A 192 12.27 -4.39 -8.49
CA GLY A 192 12.75 -4.41 -7.11
C GLY A 192 11.89 -3.61 -6.11
N THR A 193 11.10 -2.65 -6.60
CA THR A 193 10.09 -1.97 -5.78
C THR A 193 8.82 -2.81 -5.59
N SER A 194 8.63 -3.90 -6.32
CA SER A 194 7.49 -4.79 -6.14
C SER A 194 7.42 -5.30 -4.69
N GLY A 195 6.23 -5.31 -4.11
CA GLY A 195 5.96 -5.69 -2.73
C GLY A 195 6.08 -4.54 -1.74
N SER A 196 6.55 -3.37 -2.16
CA SER A 196 6.62 -2.19 -1.28
C SER A 196 5.23 -1.78 -0.77
N PRO A 197 5.08 -1.37 0.50
CA PRO A 197 3.83 -0.74 0.93
C PRO A 197 3.59 0.55 0.15
N ILE A 198 2.33 0.76 -0.21
CA ILE A 198 1.78 2.02 -0.69
C ILE A 198 1.12 2.68 0.52
N VAL A 199 1.69 3.76 1.02
CA VAL A 199 1.24 4.44 2.23
C VAL A 199 0.47 5.71 1.86
N ASP A 200 -0.76 5.87 2.35
CA ASP A 200 -1.49 7.13 2.25
C ASP A 200 -0.84 8.18 3.15
N VAL A 201 -0.48 9.33 2.60
CA VAL A 201 0.29 10.36 3.31
C VAL A 201 -0.53 11.03 4.41
N ALA A 202 -1.86 11.09 4.26
CA ALA A 202 -2.72 11.74 5.24
C ALA A 202 -2.97 10.86 6.47
N THR A 203 -3.09 9.54 6.28
CA THR A 203 -3.39 8.61 7.38
C THR A 203 -2.16 7.89 7.92
N GLY A 204 -1.13 7.69 7.09
CA GLY A 204 0.02 6.83 7.40
C GLY A 204 -0.28 5.33 7.27
N GLU A 205 -1.48 4.97 6.79
CA GLU A 205 -1.90 3.58 6.62
C GLU A 205 -1.47 3.03 5.25
N VAL A 206 -1.28 1.72 5.18
CA VAL A 206 -0.95 1.00 3.95
C VAL A 206 -2.25 0.71 3.19
N VAL A 207 -2.43 1.39 2.07
CA VAL A 207 -3.60 1.28 1.18
C VAL A 207 -3.41 0.25 0.06
N GLY A 208 -2.17 -0.22 -0.13
CA GLY A 208 -1.88 -1.22 -1.14
C GLY A 208 -0.44 -1.73 -1.13
N VAL A 209 -0.14 -2.59 -2.09
CA VAL A 209 1.19 -3.15 -2.36
C VAL A 209 1.60 -2.81 -3.78
N ASN A 210 2.78 -2.22 -3.95
CA ASN A 210 3.30 -1.83 -5.26
C ASN A 210 3.54 -3.07 -6.12
N ASN A 211 3.06 -3.09 -7.36
CA ASN A 211 2.95 -4.30 -8.15
C ASN A 211 3.84 -4.30 -9.41
N THR A 212 3.44 -3.54 -10.43
CA THR A 212 3.97 -3.62 -11.80
C THR A 212 3.90 -2.27 -12.51
N GLY A 213 4.42 -2.18 -13.73
CA GLY A 213 4.36 -1.00 -14.59
C GLY A 213 4.51 -1.33 -16.06
N ASN A 214 4.00 -0.49 -16.95
CA ASN A 214 4.15 -0.68 -18.38
C ASN A 214 5.44 -0.06 -18.90
N GLU A 215 6.46 -0.90 -19.12
CA GLU A 215 7.82 -0.41 -19.38
C GLU A 215 8.07 0.02 -20.83
N ASN A 216 7.44 -0.64 -21.81
CA ASN A 216 7.83 -0.54 -23.23
C ASN A 216 6.66 -0.22 -24.17
N GLY A 217 5.48 0.11 -23.63
CA GLY A 217 4.28 0.38 -24.43
C GLY A 217 3.71 -0.87 -25.12
N GLU A 218 4.13 -2.07 -24.70
CA GLU A 218 3.54 -3.31 -25.18
C GLU A 218 2.15 -3.54 -24.56
N ARG A 219 1.36 -4.39 -25.21
CA ARG A 219 -0.04 -4.64 -24.84
C ARG A 219 -0.17 -5.95 -24.08
N CYS A 220 -0.37 -5.84 -22.78
CA CYS A 220 -0.71 -6.96 -21.88
C CYS A 220 0.36 -8.08 -21.91
N THR A 221 1.63 -7.74 -22.17
CA THR A 221 2.75 -8.68 -22.06
C THR A 221 3.39 -8.56 -20.68
N MET A 222 4.26 -9.51 -20.31
CA MET A 222 5.00 -9.43 -19.06
C MET A 222 5.85 -8.14 -19.01
N ASN A 223 5.85 -7.47 -17.86
CA ASN A 223 6.36 -6.11 -17.60
C ASN A 223 5.68 -5.00 -18.42
N ASN A 224 4.53 -5.29 -19.03
CA ASN A 224 3.77 -4.36 -19.85
C ASN A 224 2.26 -4.55 -19.67
N PRO A 225 1.73 -4.32 -18.45
CA PRO A 225 0.32 -4.45 -18.16
C PRO A 225 -0.52 -3.50 -19.02
N CYS A 226 -1.75 -3.91 -19.33
CA CYS A 226 -2.74 -3.10 -20.00
C CYS A 226 -4.02 -2.98 -19.16
N GLU A 227 -4.71 -1.86 -19.29
CA GLU A 227 -5.99 -1.63 -18.63
C GLU A 227 -7.12 -2.19 -19.50
N VAL A 228 -7.98 -3.02 -18.94
CA VAL A 228 -9.20 -3.53 -19.59
C VAL A 228 -10.41 -2.98 -18.84
N ALA A 229 -11.22 -2.19 -19.54
CA ALA A 229 -12.45 -1.62 -18.98
C ALA A 229 -13.59 -2.65 -18.99
N GLY A 230 -14.68 -2.38 -18.26
CA GLY A 230 -15.83 -3.30 -18.16
C GLY A 230 -16.58 -3.54 -19.49
N ASP A 231 -16.33 -2.74 -20.52
CA ASP A 231 -16.83 -2.95 -21.89
C ASP A 231 -15.81 -3.70 -22.80
N GLY A 232 -14.66 -4.09 -22.25
CA GLY A 232 -13.55 -4.75 -22.94
C GLY A 232 -12.60 -3.79 -23.67
N ALA A 233 -12.77 -2.47 -23.55
CA ALA A 233 -11.82 -1.53 -24.15
C ALA A 233 -10.44 -1.64 -23.49
N VAL A 234 -9.40 -1.82 -24.30
CA VAL A 234 -8.02 -1.97 -23.82
C VAL A 234 -7.24 -0.68 -24.00
N THR A 235 -6.61 -0.20 -22.92
CA THR A 235 -5.73 0.97 -22.92
C THR A 235 -4.32 0.56 -22.51
N VAL A 236 -3.33 1.01 -23.26
CA VAL A 236 -1.91 0.87 -22.93
C VAL A 236 -1.37 2.23 -22.51
N ARG A 237 -0.64 2.26 -21.39
CA ARG A 237 -0.06 3.48 -20.82
C ARG A 237 1.40 3.25 -20.50
N GLU A 238 2.26 3.44 -21.51
CA GLU A 238 3.71 3.39 -21.33
C GLU A 238 4.15 4.34 -20.20
N GLY A 239 5.00 3.84 -19.31
CA GLY A 239 5.55 4.53 -18.15
C GLY A 239 4.64 4.62 -16.92
N ILE A 240 3.40 4.12 -16.98
CA ILE A 240 2.49 4.14 -15.82
C ILE A 240 2.66 2.87 -14.98
N ASN A 241 2.70 3.08 -13.66
CA ASN A 241 2.88 2.07 -12.63
C ASN A 241 1.59 1.85 -11.83
N TYR A 242 1.48 0.66 -11.23
CA TYR A 242 0.27 0.16 -10.59
C TYR A 242 0.56 -0.56 -9.27
N GLY A 243 -0.44 -0.57 -8.39
CA GLY A 243 -0.45 -1.31 -7.14
C GLY A 243 -1.70 -2.15 -6.98
N GLN A 244 -1.67 -3.12 -6.07
CA GLN A 244 -2.84 -3.89 -5.66
C GLN A 244 -3.33 -3.44 -4.29
N GLN A 245 -4.64 -3.45 -4.10
CA GLN A 245 -5.26 -3.01 -2.85
C GLN A 245 -5.14 -4.08 -1.76
N THR A 246 -5.12 -3.63 -0.51
CA THR A 246 -4.89 -4.50 0.67
C THR A 246 -6.10 -4.62 1.59
N TYR A 247 -7.15 -3.82 1.40
CA TYR A 247 -8.29 -3.76 2.33
C TYR A 247 -9.06 -5.08 2.43
N ASP A 248 -9.05 -5.93 1.38
CA ASP A 248 -9.70 -7.25 1.40
C ASP A 248 -9.11 -8.20 2.46
N LEU A 249 -7.87 -7.94 2.92
CA LEU A 249 -7.26 -8.69 4.01
C LEU A 249 -8.05 -8.58 5.33
N TYR A 250 -8.77 -7.48 5.56
CA TYR A 250 -9.62 -7.32 6.76
C TYR A 250 -10.74 -8.36 6.85
N GLY A 251 -11.26 -8.78 5.70
CA GLY A 251 -12.29 -9.80 5.61
C GLY A 251 -11.77 -11.21 5.97
N CYS A 252 -10.48 -11.43 5.77
CA CYS A 252 -9.86 -12.76 5.73
C CYS A 252 -8.97 -13.06 6.95
N LEU A 253 -8.33 -12.05 7.53
CA LEU A 253 -7.43 -12.24 8.68
C LEU A 253 -8.19 -12.28 10.01
N THR A 254 -7.79 -13.19 10.88
CA THR A 254 -8.29 -13.30 12.25
C THR A 254 -7.52 -12.40 13.21
N ALA A 255 -8.05 -12.18 14.42
CA ALA A 255 -7.32 -11.45 15.47
C ALA A 255 -6.01 -12.14 15.91
N GLY A 256 -5.83 -13.42 15.57
CA GLY A 256 -4.60 -14.17 15.80
C GLY A 256 -3.60 -14.08 14.64
N ASN A 257 -3.86 -13.27 13.62
CA ASN A 257 -3.06 -13.19 12.39
C ASN A 257 -2.91 -14.54 11.69
N GLU A 258 -4.01 -15.29 11.65
CA GLU A 258 -4.22 -16.43 10.75
C GLU A 258 -5.18 -16.04 9.63
N ILE A 259 -5.09 -16.70 8.48
CA ILE A 259 -6.00 -16.46 7.36
C ILE A 259 -7.15 -17.48 7.36
N GLU A 260 -8.38 -16.99 7.18
CA GLU A 260 -9.59 -17.78 7.10
C GLU A 260 -10.42 -17.35 5.89
N LEU A 261 -10.15 -17.97 4.74
CA LEU A 261 -10.80 -17.62 3.47
C LEU A 261 -12.30 -17.90 3.43
N GLY A 262 -12.80 -18.81 4.27
CA GLY A 262 -14.22 -19.15 4.35
C GLY A 262 -15.09 -18.14 5.12
N ARG A 263 -14.51 -17.03 5.61
CA ARG A 263 -15.28 -16.00 6.33
C ARG A 263 -16.23 -15.28 5.37
N PRO A 264 -17.46 -14.95 5.80
CA PRO A 264 -18.44 -14.28 4.92
C PRO A 264 -17.99 -12.94 4.34
N ALA A 265 -17.07 -12.26 5.01
CA ALA A 265 -16.52 -10.97 4.59
C ALA A 265 -15.21 -11.10 3.80
N CYS A 266 -14.67 -12.31 3.63
CA CYS A 266 -13.43 -12.52 2.90
C CYS A 266 -13.72 -12.58 1.40
N GLU A 267 -13.19 -11.60 0.66
CA GLU A 267 -13.36 -11.49 -0.80
C GLU A 267 -12.10 -11.95 -1.56
N LEU A 268 -11.05 -12.36 -0.86
CA LEU A 268 -9.84 -12.88 -1.50
C LEU A 268 -10.09 -14.18 -2.27
N PRO A 269 -9.36 -14.39 -3.39
CA PRO A 269 -9.36 -15.64 -4.14
C PRO A 269 -9.14 -16.86 -3.24
N GLN A 270 -9.89 -17.92 -3.53
CA GLN A 270 -9.84 -19.19 -2.80
C GLN A 270 -9.17 -20.30 -3.64
N PRO A 271 -8.53 -21.29 -3.00
CA PRO A 271 -8.09 -22.50 -3.69
C PRO A 271 -9.25 -23.20 -4.40
N ALA A 272 -8.97 -23.73 -5.59
CA ALA A 272 -9.92 -24.50 -6.39
C ALA A 272 -10.32 -25.85 -5.74
#